data_AF-A0A0N8SKK9-F1
#
_entry.id   AF-A0A0N8SKK9-F1
#
_cell.length_a   1.000
_cell.length_b   1.000
_cell.length_c   1.000
_cell.angle_alpha   90.00
_cell.angle_beta   90.00
_cell.angle_gamma   90.00
#
_symmetry.space_group_name_H-M   'P 1'
#
loop_
_entity.id
_entity.type
_entity.pdbx_description
1 polymer ?
#
loop_
_entity_poly.entity_id
_entity_poly.type
_entity_poly.pdbx_seq_one_letter_code
_entity_poly.pdbx_strand_id
1 'polypeptide(L)'
;MRRLGVWLLAGALSLVGTYASASLKLELQTNGLDAAQQQASQALIDEAMRALPPSFVESLDRTVNVSWSSDMPQNAYGQAAGPYQLYLNTHLLPALTDGSAATTQTGRPHGTVRREMLATVLHELTHIYDRARLWSASERATLVRCSRRNSSLGNVGLPDDCRGQTERRFTLSDDPRLLDLAGWQQYVGRRGEREEHNGQVARSPDIYETTSPLEFVAVNMEYFLLDPAYACRRPALYAYYKERFGWAPAAKETCPTFYPYLNAGSDFGREPLGKLDPERVYAVDYLLAEANQNWVSRWGHSMLRLVICKPGRPRGPDCRLDLDQHLVLSYRAFVGDVQLSSWDGLMGAYPSRLFVLPLAQVIDEYTKTELRSLASVPITLSRPEIEGLVQHAAEMHWSYDGNYYFLSNNCAVENLKLLRSGTHNPKLVGLDSILPNGLLEVLKGRGLADTSVLDDPKEALRLGYRFDSYRDRYQAMFEVLKKQLPIRQTTVEDWMSLPAHERSQWFDKADLRTSAAILLLEQASLRRQLLLA
;
A
#
# COMPACT_ATOMS: atom_id res chain seq x y z
N MET A 1 27.82 -39.17 54.76
CA MET A 1 27.09 -39.22 53.47
C MET A 1 25.61 -38.83 53.57
N ARG A 2 24.89 -39.05 54.69
CA ARG A 2 23.46 -38.67 54.84
C ARG A 2 23.15 -37.16 54.94
N ARG A 3 24.12 -36.29 55.26
CA ARG A 3 23.89 -34.83 55.40
C ARG A 3 24.06 -34.03 54.09
N LEU A 4 24.71 -34.59 53.07
CA LEU A 4 24.88 -33.93 51.76
C LEU A 4 23.64 -34.09 50.86
N GLY A 5 22.88 -35.19 51.02
CA GLY A 5 21.66 -35.42 50.24
C GLY A 5 20.50 -34.48 50.59
N VAL A 6 20.44 -33.99 51.83
CA VAL A 6 19.37 -33.08 52.30
C VAL A 6 19.56 -31.67 51.72
N TRP A 7 20.81 -31.22 51.52
CA TRP A 7 21.10 -29.91 50.92
C TRP A 7 20.93 -29.90 49.40
N LEU A 8 21.15 -31.02 48.72
CA LEU A 8 20.89 -31.15 47.28
C LEU A 8 19.38 -31.23 46.96
N LEU A 9 18.57 -31.81 47.84
CA LEU A 9 17.10 -31.79 47.72
C LEU A 9 16.50 -30.40 48.02
N ALA A 10 17.05 -29.66 48.99
CA ALA A 10 16.64 -28.28 49.25
C ALA A 10 17.00 -27.32 48.10
N GLY A 11 18.16 -27.54 47.44
CA GLY A 11 18.55 -26.79 46.23
C GLY A 11 17.75 -27.16 44.98
N ALA A 12 17.25 -28.40 44.88
CA ALA A 12 16.37 -28.81 43.78
C ALA A 12 14.92 -28.30 43.95
N LEU A 13 14.44 -28.16 45.19
CA LEU A 13 13.12 -27.57 45.50
C LEU A 13 13.09 -26.04 45.40
N SER A 14 14.24 -25.34 45.49
CA SER A 14 14.32 -23.90 45.19
C SER A 14 14.47 -23.58 43.70
N LEU A 15 14.72 -24.58 42.85
CA LEU A 15 14.69 -24.46 41.38
C LEU A 15 13.29 -24.69 40.79
N VAL A 16 12.32 -25.11 41.61
CA VAL A 16 10.89 -24.88 41.35
C VAL A 16 10.55 -23.49 41.91
N GLY A 17 11.37 -22.50 41.57
CA GLY A 17 10.98 -21.11 41.71
C GLY A 17 9.72 -20.94 40.90
N THR A 18 8.63 -20.58 41.56
CA THR A 18 7.43 -20.07 40.91
C THR A 18 7.90 -19.12 39.83
N TYR A 19 7.71 -19.47 38.56
CA TYR A 19 7.76 -18.49 37.49
C TYR A 19 6.66 -17.51 37.83
N ALA A 20 7.01 -16.43 38.54
CA ALA A 20 6.15 -15.28 38.66
C ALA A 20 5.93 -14.85 37.22
N SER A 21 4.80 -15.28 36.67
CA SER A 21 4.39 -14.92 35.32
C SER A 21 4.01 -13.46 35.41
N ALA A 22 5.02 -12.63 35.20
CA ALA A 22 4.94 -11.22 34.93
C ALA A 22 3.96 -11.04 33.76
N SER A 23 2.82 -10.40 34.01
CA SER A 23 1.75 -10.24 33.02
C SER A 23 0.97 -8.97 33.31
N LEU A 24 0.27 -8.46 32.30
CA LEU A 24 -0.59 -7.29 32.44
C LEU A 24 -1.69 -7.58 33.45
N LYS A 25 -1.87 -6.67 34.41
CA LYS A 25 -2.98 -6.64 35.37
C LYS A 25 -3.65 -5.28 35.32
N LEU A 26 -4.97 -5.27 35.34
CA LEU A 26 -5.77 -4.05 35.42
C LEU A 26 -6.42 -4.00 36.80
N GLU A 27 -6.14 -2.96 37.58
CA GLU A 27 -6.63 -2.81 38.95
C GLU A 27 -7.59 -1.62 39.04
N LEU A 28 -8.88 -1.92 39.18
CA LEU A 28 -9.91 -0.88 39.36
C LEU A 28 -9.73 -0.18 40.70
N GLN A 29 -9.56 1.14 40.66
CA GLN A 29 -9.58 1.97 41.85
C GLN A 29 -11.03 2.21 42.27
N THR A 30 -11.44 1.60 43.38
CA THR A 30 -12.84 1.56 43.83
C THR A 30 -13.26 2.77 44.68
N ASN A 31 -12.33 3.65 45.02
CA ASN A 31 -12.61 4.82 45.85
C ASN A 31 -13.66 5.71 45.19
N GLY A 32 -14.78 5.94 45.87
CA GLY A 32 -15.89 6.76 45.37
C GLY A 32 -16.87 6.03 44.45
N LEU A 33 -16.71 4.72 44.23
CA LEU A 33 -17.64 3.90 43.46
C LEU A 33 -18.56 3.10 44.39
N ASP A 34 -19.86 3.07 44.08
CA ASP A 34 -20.79 2.13 44.70
C ASP A 34 -20.64 0.70 44.13
N ALA A 35 -21.35 -0.28 44.70
CA ALA A 35 -21.21 -1.68 44.30
C ALA A 35 -21.63 -1.95 42.84
N ALA A 36 -22.65 -1.25 42.33
CA ALA A 36 -23.11 -1.43 40.96
C ALA A 36 -22.11 -0.83 39.96
N GLN A 37 -21.57 0.34 40.28
CA GLN A 37 -20.52 1.01 39.51
C GLN A 37 -19.24 0.18 39.47
N GLN A 38 -18.83 -0.41 40.60
CA GLN A 38 -17.69 -1.33 40.66
C GLN A 38 -17.89 -2.54 39.77
N GLN A 39 -19.07 -3.19 39.85
CA GLN A 39 -19.38 -4.36 39.03
C GLN A 39 -19.38 -4.02 37.53
N ALA A 40 -20.00 -2.92 37.13
CA ALA A 40 -20.07 -2.52 35.73
C ALA A 40 -18.69 -2.12 35.16
N SER A 41 -17.88 -1.42 35.96
CA SER A 41 -16.49 -1.07 35.62
C SER A 41 -15.61 -2.32 35.49
N GLN A 42 -15.72 -3.26 36.43
CA GLN A 42 -14.96 -4.51 36.38
C GLN A 42 -15.34 -5.35 35.17
N ALA A 43 -16.63 -5.43 34.82
CA ALA A 43 -17.08 -6.16 33.63
C ALA A 43 -16.49 -5.59 32.33
N LEU A 44 -16.34 -4.26 32.24
CA LEU A 44 -15.66 -3.60 31.11
C LEU A 44 -14.17 -3.98 31.05
N ILE A 45 -13.49 -3.94 32.20
CA ILE A 45 -12.07 -4.30 32.33
C ILE A 45 -11.83 -5.77 31.96
N ASP A 46 -12.68 -6.68 32.46
CA ASP A 46 -12.58 -8.12 32.20
C ASP A 46 -12.86 -8.47 30.73
N GLU A 47 -13.74 -7.72 30.07
CA GLU A 47 -13.96 -7.85 28.64
C GLU A 47 -12.75 -7.37 27.84
N ALA A 48 -12.16 -6.22 28.19
CA ALA A 48 -10.95 -5.73 27.54
C ALA A 48 -9.80 -6.73 27.68
N MET A 49 -9.56 -7.28 28.88
CA MET A 49 -8.53 -8.30 29.10
C MET A 49 -8.75 -9.57 28.28
N ARG A 50 -10.00 -10.00 28.08
CA ARG A 50 -10.32 -11.18 27.25
C ARG A 50 -10.15 -10.93 25.76
N ALA A 51 -10.28 -9.68 25.31
CA ALA A 51 -10.11 -9.33 23.91
C ALA A 51 -8.62 -9.26 23.50
N LEU A 52 -7.71 -8.95 24.42
CA LEU A 52 -6.29 -8.79 24.12
C LEU A 52 -5.62 -10.11 23.67
N PRO A 53 -4.59 -10.04 22.80
CA PRO A 53 -3.80 -11.22 22.45
C PRO A 53 -3.10 -11.81 23.69
N PRO A 54 -2.99 -13.14 23.81
CA PRO A 54 -2.29 -13.75 24.95
C PRO A 54 -0.85 -13.24 25.11
N SER A 55 -0.09 -13.16 24.02
CA SER A 55 1.29 -12.67 24.04
C SER A 55 1.40 -11.19 24.42
N PHE A 56 0.35 -10.39 24.18
CA PHE A 56 0.30 -8.99 24.63
C PHE A 56 0.25 -8.95 26.16
N VAL A 57 -0.66 -9.73 26.76
CA VAL A 57 -0.84 -9.82 28.21
C VAL A 57 0.41 -10.39 28.88
N GLU A 58 1.02 -11.43 28.32
CA GLU A 58 2.19 -12.11 28.88
C GLU A 58 3.46 -11.26 28.80
N SER A 59 3.63 -10.44 27.77
CA SER A 59 4.86 -9.66 27.59
C SER A 59 4.83 -8.31 28.30
N LEU A 60 3.64 -7.77 28.59
CA LEU A 60 3.50 -6.49 29.28
C LEU A 60 3.41 -6.68 30.80
N ASP A 61 4.57 -6.78 31.46
CA ASP A 61 4.66 -6.89 32.91
C ASP A 61 4.35 -5.57 33.63
N ARG A 62 3.06 -5.24 33.77
CA ARG A 62 2.60 -4.02 34.45
C ARG A 62 1.27 -4.24 35.16
N THR A 63 1.14 -3.64 36.33
CA THR A 63 -0.17 -3.34 36.92
C THR A 63 -0.57 -1.93 36.50
N VAL A 64 -1.67 -1.82 35.77
CA VAL A 64 -2.26 -0.54 35.35
C VAL A 64 -3.48 -0.27 36.21
N ASN A 65 -3.42 0.83 36.96
CA ASN A 65 -4.56 1.31 37.74
C ASN A 65 -5.60 1.91 36.79
N VAL A 66 -6.84 1.46 36.91
CA VAL A 66 -7.97 2.00 36.15
C VAL A 66 -8.81 2.83 37.10
N SER A 67 -8.95 4.12 36.82
CA SER A 67 -9.66 5.08 37.67
C SER A 67 -10.67 5.88 36.87
N TRP A 68 -11.70 6.41 37.54
CA TRP A 68 -12.63 7.36 36.94
C TRP A 68 -12.20 8.79 37.26
N SER A 69 -12.22 9.68 36.26
CA SER A 69 -11.87 11.09 36.42
C SER A 69 -12.91 12.00 35.79
N SER A 70 -13.22 13.10 36.47
CA SER A 70 -14.03 14.20 35.93
C SER A 70 -13.19 15.27 35.23
N ASP A 71 -11.86 15.18 35.31
CA ASP A 71 -10.93 16.13 34.69
C ASP A 71 -10.62 15.71 33.26
N MET A 72 -11.65 15.72 32.40
CA MET A 72 -11.55 15.43 30.97
C MET A 72 -12.59 16.21 30.16
N PRO A 73 -12.31 16.51 28.88
CA PRO A 73 -13.32 17.06 27.97
C PRO A 73 -14.57 16.18 27.89
N GLN A 74 -15.75 16.78 27.67
CA GLN A 74 -17.02 16.05 27.61
C GLN A 74 -17.08 14.99 26.50
N ASN A 75 -16.32 15.15 25.42
CA ASN A 75 -16.25 14.21 24.31
C ASN A 75 -15.17 13.13 24.48
N ALA A 76 -14.31 13.21 25.51
CA ALA A 76 -13.28 12.23 25.78
C ALA A 76 -13.85 11.03 26.56
N TYR A 77 -13.44 9.82 26.19
CA TYR A 77 -13.89 8.59 26.87
C TYR A 77 -12.88 8.12 27.92
N GLY A 78 -11.60 8.35 27.68
CA GLY A 78 -10.52 7.98 28.57
C GLY A 78 -9.17 8.44 28.04
N GLN A 79 -8.12 8.21 28.83
CA GLN A 79 -6.73 8.47 28.47
C GLN A 79 -5.78 7.66 29.37
N ALA A 80 -4.63 7.25 28.84
CA ALA A 80 -3.51 6.74 29.63
C ALA A 80 -2.65 7.89 30.18
N ALA A 81 -2.27 7.79 31.44
CA ALA A 81 -1.33 8.71 32.08
C ALA A 81 -0.04 7.95 32.45
N GLY A 82 0.86 7.86 31.47
CA GLY A 82 2.10 7.12 31.62
C GLY A 82 1.89 5.59 31.61
N PRO A 83 2.83 4.81 32.15
CA PRO A 83 2.84 3.36 31.98
C PRO A 83 1.92 2.56 32.91
N TYR A 84 1.36 3.18 33.96
CA TYR A 84 0.67 2.49 35.07
C TYR A 84 -0.73 3.02 35.38
N GLN A 85 -1.25 3.96 34.59
CA GLN A 85 -2.53 4.59 34.89
C GLN A 85 -3.37 4.75 33.62
N LEU A 86 -4.62 4.35 33.73
CA LEU A 86 -5.68 4.57 32.75
C LEU A 86 -6.81 5.29 33.46
N TYR A 87 -7.28 6.38 32.87
CA TYR A 87 -8.43 7.12 33.35
C TYR A 87 -9.60 6.95 32.38
N LEU A 88 -10.80 6.68 32.92
CA LEU A 88 -12.05 6.71 32.19
C LEU A 88 -12.86 7.95 32.60
N ASN A 89 -13.62 8.52 31.68
CA ASN A 89 -14.39 9.73 31.96
C ASN A 89 -15.63 9.42 32.82
N THR A 90 -15.72 10.00 34.02
CA THR A 90 -16.80 9.77 34.98
C THR A 90 -18.20 10.04 34.40
N HIS A 91 -18.32 10.89 33.37
CA HIS A 91 -19.60 11.14 32.71
C HIS A 91 -20.22 9.89 32.04
N LEU A 92 -19.42 8.87 31.73
CA LEU A 92 -19.88 7.63 31.11
C LEU A 92 -20.34 6.58 32.13
N LEU A 93 -19.96 6.74 33.40
CA LEU A 93 -20.22 5.77 34.45
C LEU A 93 -21.72 5.52 34.71
N PRO A 94 -22.62 6.53 34.72
CA PRO A 94 -24.05 6.29 34.91
C PRO A 94 -24.63 5.36 33.84
N ALA A 95 -24.35 5.65 32.56
CA ALA A 95 -24.86 4.87 31.44
C ALA A 95 -24.26 3.44 31.38
N LEU A 96 -23.02 3.29 31.83
CA LEU A 96 -22.40 1.96 31.98
C LEU A 96 -23.09 1.15 33.08
N THR A 97 -23.45 1.81 34.19
CA THR A 97 -24.02 1.16 35.38
C THR A 97 -25.48 0.76 35.19
N ASP A 98 -26.30 1.63 34.59
CA ASP A 98 -27.72 1.34 34.33
C ASP A 98 -27.96 0.48 33.08
N GLY A 99 -26.90 0.20 32.30
CA GLY A 99 -26.92 -0.63 31.10
C GLY A 99 -27.34 0.09 29.81
N SER A 100 -27.77 1.35 29.89
CA SER A 100 -28.17 2.13 28.71
C SER A 100 -27.03 2.32 27.71
N ALA A 101 -25.76 2.28 28.15
CA ALA A 101 -24.59 2.36 27.28
C ALA A 101 -24.57 1.28 26.19
N ALA A 102 -25.17 0.11 26.43
CA ALA A 102 -25.22 -0.97 25.45
C ALA A 102 -26.09 -0.65 24.23
N THR A 103 -27.09 0.23 24.38
CA THR A 103 -28.06 0.57 23.33
C THR A 103 -27.92 2.00 22.83
N THR A 104 -27.37 2.92 23.64
CA THR A 104 -27.19 4.32 23.28
C THR A 104 -26.17 4.47 22.15
N GLN A 105 -26.63 4.93 20.99
CA GLN A 105 -25.80 5.18 19.81
C GLN A 105 -24.99 6.47 20.00
N THR A 106 -23.75 6.46 19.53
CA THR A 106 -22.82 7.59 19.64
C THR A 106 -22.64 8.35 18.33
N GLY A 107 -23.02 7.73 17.21
CA GLY A 107 -22.66 8.22 15.87
C GLY A 107 -21.15 8.16 15.59
N ARG A 108 -20.38 7.53 16.50
CA ARG A 108 -18.95 7.26 16.36
C ARG A 108 -18.72 5.85 15.77
N PRO A 109 -17.49 5.52 15.35
CA PRO A 109 -17.25 4.32 14.56
C PRO A 109 -17.63 2.98 15.21
N HIS A 110 -17.53 2.83 16.54
CA HIS A 110 -17.89 1.60 17.25
C HIS A 110 -19.38 1.51 17.61
N GLY A 111 -20.17 2.53 17.27
CA GLY A 111 -21.64 2.50 17.28
C GLY A 111 -22.29 2.87 18.61
N THR A 112 -22.03 2.11 19.69
CA THR A 112 -22.66 2.34 21.01
C THR A 112 -21.68 2.84 22.05
N VAL A 113 -22.18 3.56 23.07
CA VAL A 113 -21.35 4.06 24.18
C VAL A 113 -20.55 2.92 24.80
N ARG A 114 -21.16 1.74 24.99
CA ARG A 114 -20.49 0.58 25.58
C ARG A 114 -19.34 0.04 24.73
N ARG A 115 -19.49 0.02 23.40
CA ARG A 115 -18.43 -0.42 22.48
C ARG A 115 -17.32 0.62 22.38
N GLU A 116 -17.65 1.91 22.37
CA GLU A 116 -16.67 3.00 22.40
C GLU A 116 -15.84 2.98 23.70
N MET A 117 -16.46 2.67 24.85
CA MET A 117 -15.74 2.51 26.12
C MET A 117 -14.78 1.32 26.09
N LEU A 118 -15.20 0.18 25.52
CA LEU A 118 -14.34 -0.99 25.37
C LEU A 118 -13.16 -0.69 24.43
N ALA A 119 -13.44 -0.07 23.29
CA ALA A 119 -12.43 0.37 22.34
C ALA A 119 -11.43 1.32 22.99
N THR A 120 -11.92 2.28 23.79
CA THR A 120 -11.06 3.22 24.54
C THR A 120 -10.12 2.48 25.49
N VAL A 121 -10.60 1.50 26.27
CA VAL A 121 -9.70 0.73 27.15
C VAL A 121 -8.63 0.00 26.34
N LEU A 122 -8.99 -0.63 25.23
CA LEU A 122 -8.04 -1.33 24.34
C LEU A 122 -7.04 -0.37 23.68
N HIS A 123 -7.50 0.82 23.27
CA HIS A 123 -6.69 1.90 22.71
C HIS A 123 -5.60 2.32 23.68
N GLU A 124 -5.98 2.68 24.91
CA GLU A 124 -5.04 3.16 25.93
C GLU A 124 -4.05 2.07 26.36
N LEU A 125 -4.51 0.82 26.48
CA LEU A 125 -3.62 -0.31 26.75
C LEU A 125 -2.63 -0.52 25.61
N THR A 126 -3.04 -0.31 24.36
CA THR A 126 -2.16 -0.39 23.20
C THR A 126 -1.07 0.68 23.25
N HIS A 127 -1.38 1.92 23.65
CA HIS A 127 -0.35 2.93 23.91
C HIS A 127 0.64 2.50 25.00
N ILE A 128 0.15 1.93 26.10
CA ILE A 128 0.99 1.48 27.21
C ILE A 128 1.95 0.37 26.73
N TYR A 129 1.45 -0.58 25.94
CA TYR A 129 2.21 -1.67 25.33
C TYR A 129 3.24 -1.17 24.33
N ASP A 130 2.83 -0.26 23.46
CA ASP A 130 3.68 0.25 22.41
C ASP A 130 4.87 1.07 22.98
N ARG A 131 4.63 1.79 24.08
CA ARG A 131 5.68 2.49 24.84
C ARG A 131 6.58 1.57 25.67
N ALA A 132 6.26 0.28 25.80
CA ALA A 132 7.00 -0.65 26.65
C ALA A 132 8.25 -1.27 25.99
N ARG A 133 8.49 -1.06 24.68
CA ARG A 133 9.68 -1.54 23.94
C ARG A 133 9.85 -3.06 24.01
N LEU A 134 8.76 -3.78 23.79
CA LEU A 134 8.67 -5.23 23.90
C LEU A 134 9.17 -5.93 22.62
N TRP A 135 10.44 -5.69 22.28
CA TRP A 135 11.08 -6.28 21.11
C TRP A 135 11.52 -7.72 21.36
N SER A 136 11.28 -8.58 20.37
CA SER A 136 11.79 -9.96 20.34
C SER A 136 13.33 -9.98 20.40
N ALA A 137 13.91 -11.13 20.71
CA ALA A 137 15.37 -11.26 20.80
C ALA A 137 16.07 -10.95 19.46
N SER A 138 15.48 -11.36 18.34
CA SER A 138 15.99 -11.09 16.99
C SER A 138 15.91 -9.61 16.61
N GLU A 139 14.81 -8.94 16.96
CA GLU A 139 14.66 -7.50 16.79
C GLU A 139 15.71 -6.77 17.62
N ARG A 140 15.84 -7.06 18.91
CA ARG A 140 16.85 -6.44 19.77
C ARG A 140 18.27 -6.60 19.22
N ALA A 141 18.62 -7.80 18.74
CA ALA A 141 19.91 -8.04 18.11
C ALA A 141 20.12 -7.16 16.86
N THR A 142 19.06 -6.96 16.07
CA THR A 142 19.08 -6.07 14.90
C THR A 142 19.22 -4.60 15.29
N LEU A 143 18.45 -4.12 16.27
CA LEU A 143 18.54 -2.74 16.76
C LEU A 143 19.94 -2.42 17.28
N VAL A 144 20.53 -3.30 18.10
CA VAL A 144 21.89 -3.14 18.62
C VAL A 144 22.92 -3.16 17.49
N ARG A 145 22.81 -4.10 16.54
CA ARG A 145 23.71 -4.17 15.37
C ARG A 145 23.66 -2.88 14.55
N CYS A 146 22.46 -2.40 14.24
CA CYS A 146 22.25 -1.22 13.41
C CYS A 146 22.68 0.07 14.13
N SER A 147 22.36 0.21 15.42
CA SER A 147 22.83 1.33 16.24
C SER A 147 24.35 1.41 16.29
N ARG A 148 25.03 0.28 16.54
CA ARG A 148 26.50 0.20 16.52
C ARG A 148 27.06 0.60 15.15
N ARG A 149 26.52 0.06 14.05
CA ARG A 149 26.95 0.43 12.70
C ARG A 149 26.76 1.93 12.43
N ASN A 150 25.64 2.50 12.87
CA ASN A 150 25.38 3.93 12.71
C ASN A 150 26.43 4.78 13.43
N SER A 151 26.75 4.44 14.68
CA SER A 151 27.78 5.16 15.44
C SER A 151 29.17 5.11 14.79
N SER A 152 29.48 4.05 14.03
CA SER A 152 30.79 3.86 13.39
C SER A 152 30.88 4.39 11.96
N LEU A 153 29.80 4.26 11.17
CA LEU A 153 29.80 4.54 9.73
C LEU A 153 28.92 5.74 9.35
N GLY A 154 28.14 6.25 10.29
CA GLY A 154 27.08 7.22 10.05
C GLY A 154 25.93 6.67 9.21
N ASN A 155 24.88 7.49 9.02
CA ASN A 155 23.72 7.14 8.21
C ASN A 155 24.10 6.76 6.77
N VAL A 156 25.21 7.31 6.26
CA VAL A 156 25.70 7.07 4.89
C VAL A 156 26.32 5.68 4.68
N GLY A 157 26.80 5.03 5.73
CA GLY A 157 27.35 3.67 5.65
C GLY A 157 26.38 2.59 6.15
N LEU A 158 25.15 2.95 6.50
CA LEU A 158 24.17 1.99 7.01
C LEU A 158 23.74 1.00 5.92
N PRO A 159 23.74 -0.32 6.23
CA PRO A 159 23.12 -1.34 5.40
C PRO A 159 21.64 -1.09 5.16
N ASP A 160 21.11 -1.64 4.06
CA ASP A 160 19.69 -1.53 3.71
C ASP A 160 18.77 -2.14 4.79
N ASP A 161 19.16 -3.25 5.42
CA ASP A 161 18.39 -3.89 6.51
C ASP A 161 18.36 -3.06 7.82
N CYS A 162 19.21 -2.03 7.92
CA CYS A 162 19.23 -1.12 9.06
C CYS A 162 18.39 0.15 8.86
N ARG A 163 17.80 0.37 7.68
CA ARG A 163 16.97 1.55 7.41
C ARG A 163 15.72 1.51 8.30
N GLY A 164 15.48 2.60 9.03
CA GLY A 164 14.39 2.72 9.99
C GLY A 164 14.57 1.93 11.30
N GLN A 165 15.69 1.22 11.49
CA GLN A 165 15.93 0.43 12.71
C GLN A 165 16.64 1.22 13.80
N THR A 166 17.43 2.25 13.45
CA THR A 166 18.29 2.96 14.40
C THR A 166 17.53 3.89 15.35
N GLU A 167 16.33 4.29 14.98
CA GLU A 167 15.51 5.30 15.68
C GLU A 167 14.31 4.70 16.42
N ARG A 168 14.25 3.36 16.53
CA ARG A 168 13.17 2.63 17.21
C ARG A 168 13.12 2.99 18.70
N ARG A 169 11.99 3.55 19.12
CA ARG A 169 11.60 3.96 20.47
C ARG A 169 10.38 3.20 20.98
N PHE A 170 9.58 2.61 20.09
CA PHE A 170 8.32 1.92 20.38
C PHE A 170 8.37 0.45 19.95
N THR A 171 7.40 -0.33 20.46
CA THR A 171 7.28 -1.75 20.13
C THR A 171 6.83 -1.94 18.68
N LEU A 172 5.85 -1.16 18.23
CA LEU A 172 5.12 -1.29 16.96
C LEU A 172 5.09 0.02 16.16
N SER A 173 4.79 1.17 16.77
CA SER A 173 4.43 2.39 16.01
C SER A 173 5.56 3.00 15.18
N ASP A 174 6.80 2.58 15.41
CA ASP A 174 7.94 2.95 14.57
C ASP A 174 8.55 1.76 13.83
N ASP A 175 7.82 0.64 13.78
CA ASP A 175 8.22 -0.52 13.00
C ASP A 175 8.26 -0.22 11.51
N PRO A 176 9.39 -0.41 10.80
CA PRO A 176 9.50 -0.04 9.40
C PRO A 176 8.45 -0.70 8.51
N ARG A 177 8.11 -1.96 8.80
CA ARG A 177 7.10 -2.71 8.05
C ARG A 177 5.71 -2.15 8.32
N LEU A 178 5.35 -1.91 9.59
CA LEU A 178 4.08 -1.30 9.93
C LEU A 178 3.93 0.09 9.29
N LEU A 179 4.94 0.95 9.39
CA LEU A 179 4.90 2.30 8.82
C LEU A 179 4.70 2.29 7.30
N ASP A 180 5.30 1.33 6.60
CA ASP A 180 5.12 1.14 5.16
C ASP A 180 3.69 0.74 4.78
N LEU A 181 3.03 -0.08 5.61
CA LEU A 181 1.61 -0.43 5.44
C LEU A 181 0.69 0.72 5.83
N ALA A 182 1.04 1.44 6.89
CA ALA A 182 0.23 2.46 7.51
C ALA A 182 0.16 3.76 6.71
N GLY A 183 1.05 3.97 5.73
CA GLY A 183 1.07 5.16 4.88
C GLY A 183 2.19 6.15 5.19
N TRP A 184 3.00 5.92 6.23
CA TRP A 184 4.25 6.66 6.48
C TRP A 184 5.44 5.96 5.81
N GLN A 185 5.29 5.70 4.50
CA GLN A 185 6.24 4.95 3.70
C GLN A 185 7.60 5.67 3.63
N GLN A 186 8.65 4.90 3.37
CA GLN A 186 9.97 5.48 3.10
C GLN A 186 9.93 6.31 1.80
N TYR A 187 10.42 7.56 1.86
CA TYR A 187 10.68 8.37 0.68
C TYR A 187 11.72 7.68 -0.23
N VAL A 188 11.50 7.75 -1.54
CA VAL A 188 12.49 7.32 -2.54
C VAL A 188 13.50 8.45 -2.75
N GLY A 189 14.79 8.13 -2.70
CA GLY A 189 15.86 9.12 -2.90
C GLY A 189 16.23 9.92 -1.64
N ARG A 190 15.51 9.73 -0.53
CA ARG A 190 15.82 10.34 0.78
C ARG A 190 16.28 9.33 1.84
N ARG A 191 16.78 8.19 1.37
CA ARG A 191 17.66 7.30 2.14
C ARG A 191 17.13 6.92 3.54
N GLY A 192 15.89 6.43 3.61
CA GLY A 192 15.31 5.95 4.87
C GLY A 192 14.42 6.96 5.58
N GLU A 193 14.47 8.25 5.20
CA GLU A 193 13.47 9.23 5.64
C GLU A 193 12.06 8.77 5.24
N ARG A 194 11.07 9.10 6.07
CA ARG A 194 9.67 8.66 5.90
C ARG A 194 8.75 9.83 5.65
N GLU A 195 7.67 9.55 4.94
CA GLU A 195 6.59 10.52 4.76
C GLU A 195 6.10 11.05 6.10
N GLU A 196 5.81 12.36 6.15
CA GLU A 196 5.32 13.02 7.37
C GLU A 196 3.79 13.02 7.43
N HIS A 197 3.14 12.98 6.28
CA HIS A 197 1.69 13.04 6.12
C HIS A 197 1.17 11.71 5.59
N ASN A 198 -0.01 11.31 6.07
CA ASN A 198 -0.66 10.07 5.66
C ASN A 198 -1.87 10.37 4.75
N GLY A 199 -1.79 9.96 3.48
CA GLY A 199 -2.83 10.18 2.47
C GLY A 199 -3.91 9.08 2.38
N GLN A 200 -3.92 8.09 3.30
CA GLN A 200 -4.85 6.95 3.25
C GLN A 200 -6.20 7.24 3.93
N VAL A 201 -6.88 8.31 3.51
CA VAL A 201 -8.08 8.82 4.20
C VAL A 201 -9.40 8.22 3.71
N ALA A 202 -9.50 7.84 2.43
CA ALA A 202 -10.79 7.56 1.76
C ALA A 202 -11.55 6.34 2.31
N ARG A 203 -10.83 5.40 2.94
CA ARG A 203 -11.37 4.15 3.51
C ARG A 203 -10.94 3.96 4.96
N SER A 204 -10.58 5.06 5.62
CA SER A 204 -10.29 5.06 7.05
C SER A 204 -11.58 4.75 7.83
N PRO A 205 -11.57 3.77 8.76
CA PRO A 205 -12.71 3.53 9.64
C PRO A 205 -12.81 4.61 10.74
N ASP A 206 -11.69 5.25 11.08
CA ASP A 206 -11.60 6.42 11.96
C ASP A 206 -10.39 7.26 11.54
N ILE A 207 -10.66 8.49 11.06
CA ILE A 207 -9.63 9.41 10.54
C ILE A 207 -8.58 9.78 11.59
N TYR A 208 -8.88 9.57 12.87
CA TYR A 208 -7.91 9.81 13.94
C TYR A 208 -6.64 8.96 13.77
N GLU A 209 -6.74 7.80 13.11
CA GLU A 209 -5.58 6.94 12.82
C GLU A 209 -4.49 7.64 12.00
N THR A 210 -4.83 8.65 11.19
CA THR A 210 -3.87 9.31 10.29
C THR A 210 -3.08 10.42 10.98
N THR A 211 -3.37 10.72 12.25
CA THR A 211 -2.77 11.84 12.97
C THR A 211 -1.34 11.56 13.41
N SER A 212 -1.04 10.33 13.82
CA SER A 212 0.32 9.88 14.12
C SER A 212 0.43 8.36 14.06
N PRO A 213 1.64 7.79 13.92
CA PRO A 213 1.82 6.35 13.97
C PRO A 213 1.39 5.69 15.29
N LEU A 214 1.47 6.42 16.42
CA LEU A 214 1.00 5.95 17.72
C LEU A 214 -0.51 5.75 17.73
N GLU A 215 -1.25 6.74 17.21
CA GLU A 215 -2.70 6.66 17.08
C GLU A 215 -3.10 5.61 16.06
N PHE A 216 -2.34 5.50 14.96
CA PHE A 216 -2.59 4.49 13.95
C PHE A 216 -2.61 3.08 14.54
N VAL A 217 -1.59 2.73 15.34
CA VAL A 217 -1.49 1.41 15.97
C VAL A 217 -2.63 1.19 16.96
N ALA A 218 -2.96 2.18 17.79
CA ALA A 218 -4.01 2.07 18.80
C ALA A 218 -5.39 1.89 18.15
N VAL A 219 -5.75 2.76 17.20
CA VAL A 219 -7.00 2.68 16.44
C VAL A 219 -7.09 1.34 15.69
N ASN A 220 -6.06 0.94 14.94
CA ASN A 220 -6.12 -0.31 14.19
C ASN A 220 -6.13 -1.55 15.09
N MET A 221 -5.56 -1.48 16.29
CA MET A 221 -5.68 -2.56 17.27
C MET A 221 -7.12 -2.71 17.77
N GLU A 222 -7.86 -1.61 18.00
CA GLU A 222 -9.28 -1.69 18.34
C GLU A 222 -10.07 -2.46 17.28
N TYR A 223 -9.90 -2.09 16.01
CA TYR A 223 -10.60 -2.76 14.91
C TYR A 223 -10.13 -4.20 14.72
N PHE A 224 -8.83 -4.46 14.82
CA PHE A 224 -8.31 -5.83 14.76
C PHE A 224 -8.98 -6.73 15.80
N LEU A 225 -9.23 -6.22 17.01
CA LEU A 225 -9.82 -6.97 18.12
C LEU A 225 -11.36 -7.02 18.09
N LEU A 226 -12.02 -5.94 17.63
CA LEU A 226 -13.46 -5.74 17.81
C LEU A 226 -14.28 -5.78 16.51
N ASP A 227 -13.67 -5.69 15.33
CA ASP A 227 -14.34 -5.74 14.03
C ASP A 227 -14.13 -7.10 13.34
N PRO A 228 -15.16 -7.99 13.30
CA PRO A 228 -15.08 -9.26 12.60
C PRO A 228 -14.75 -9.12 11.10
N ALA A 229 -15.02 -7.96 10.48
CA ALA A 229 -14.73 -7.68 9.08
C ALA A 229 -13.31 -7.11 8.85
N TYR A 230 -12.52 -6.85 9.89
CA TYR A 230 -11.23 -6.17 9.78
C TYR A 230 -10.27 -6.90 8.82
N ALA A 231 -10.24 -8.23 8.88
CA ALA A 231 -9.43 -9.05 7.98
C ALA A 231 -9.75 -8.86 6.49
N CYS A 232 -10.97 -8.44 6.15
CA CYS A 232 -11.38 -8.18 4.78
C CYS A 232 -11.22 -6.71 4.40
N ARG A 233 -11.33 -5.79 5.36
CA ARG A 233 -11.13 -4.35 5.16
C ARG A 233 -9.64 -3.99 5.04
N ARG A 234 -8.79 -4.61 5.86
CA ARG A 234 -7.35 -4.33 5.97
C ARG A 234 -6.52 -5.63 6.07
N PRO A 235 -6.55 -6.47 5.02
CA PRO A 235 -5.92 -7.78 5.07
C PRO A 235 -4.40 -7.72 5.34
N ALA A 236 -3.68 -6.69 4.88
CA ALA A 236 -2.25 -6.56 5.13
C ALA A 236 -1.93 -6.27 6.62
N LEU A 237 -2.67 -5.36 7.26
CA LEU A 237 -2.52 -5.08 8.69
C LEU A 237 -3.00 -6.25 9.55
N TYR A 238 -4.09 -6.91 9.17
CA TYR A 238 -4.53 -8.14 9.85
C TYR A 238 -3.44 -9.22 9.83
N ALA A 239 -2.79 -9.43 8.68
CA ALA A 239 -1.67 -10.36 8.58
C ALA A 239 -0.49 -9.94 9.47
N TYR A 240 -0.15 -8.65 9.50
CA TYR A 240 0.89 -8.09 10.37
C TYR A 240 0.61 -8.36 11.85
N TYR A 241 -0.57 -8.01 12.37
CA TYR A 241 -0.90 -8.23 13.77
C TYR A 241 -0.97 -9.72 14.12
N LYS A 242 -1.54 -10.54 13.22
CA LYS A 242 -1.60 -11.99 13.40
C LYS A 242 -0.19 -12.59 13.54
N GLU A 243 0.74 -12.18 12.68
CA GLU A 243 2.13 -12.63 12.76
C GLU A 243 2.80 -12.10 14.03
N ARG A 244 2.64 -10.81 14.33
CA ARG A 244 3.25 -10.15 15.49
C ARG A 244 2.89 -10.80 16.82
N PHE A 245 1.63 -11.18 16.99
CA PHE A 245 1.13 -11.77 18.23
C PHE A 245 1.04 -13.30 18.18
N GLY A 246 1.30 -13.92 17.01
CA GLY A 246 1.07 -15.36 16.81
C GLY A 246 -0.39 -15.76 17.04
N TRP A 247 -1.32 -14.80 16.97
CA TRP A 247 -2.70 -14.92 17.42
C TRP A 247 -3.59 -13.92 16.68
N ALA A 248 -4.85 -14.28 16.45
CA ALA A 248 -5.88 -13.37 15.99
C ALA A 248 -7.25 -13.75 16.58
N PRO A 249 -8.22 -12.82 16.65
CA PRO A 249 -9.55 -13.11 17.16
C PRO A 249 -10.25 -14.23 16.39
N ALA A 250 -11.02 -15.05 17.11
CA ALA A 250 -11.79 -16.15 16.53
C ALA A 250 -12.99 -15.66 15.70
N ALA A 251 -13.61 -14.55 16.11
CA ALA A 251 -14.69 -13.91 15.37
C ALA A 251 -14.12 -13.24 14.13
N LYS A 252 -14.35 -13.85 12.96
CA LYS A 252 -13.90 -13.35 11.66
C LYS A 252 -14.95 -13.64 10.60
N GLU A 253 -15.28 -12.63 9.81
CA GLU A 253 -16.12 -12.80 8.63
C GLU A 253 -15.39 -13.54 7.51
N THR A 254 -16.15 -14.22 6.64
CA THR A 254 -15.58 -14.86 5.46
C THR A 254 -15.31 -13.80 4.41
N CYS A 255 -14.03 -13.56 4.09
CA CYS A 255 -13.65 -12.60 3.06
C CYS A 255 -13.90 -13.17 1.66
N PRO A 256 -14.28 -12.32 0.68
CA PRO A 256 -14.27 -12.71 -0.73
C PRO A 256 -12.89 -13.23 -1.15
N THR A 257 -12.87 -14.20 -2.06
CA THR A 257 -11.64 -14.75 -2.65
C THR A 257 -11.10 -13.89 -3.81
N PHE A 258 -11.75 -12.77 -4.11
CA PHE A 258 -11.39 -11.87 -5.19
C PHE A 258 -11.28 -10.43 -4.68
N TYR A 259 -10.50 -9.62 -5.38
CA TYR A 259 -10.38 -8.19 -5.13
C TYR A 259 -11.22 -7.40 -6.16
N PRO A 260 -12.21 -6.60 -5.71
CA PRO A 260 -12.89 -5.68 -6.61
C PRO A 260 -11.96 -4.54 -7.01
N TYR A 261 -12.08 -4.04 -8.23
CA TYR A 261 -11.41 -2.83 -8.69
C TYR A 261 -12.32 -2.02 -9.61
N LEU A 262 -12.13 -0.71 -9.67
CA LEU A 262 -12.81 0.16 -10.60
C LEU A 262 -12.20 -0.03 -12.00
N ASN A 263 -12.98 -0.55 -12.93
CA ASN A 263 -12.53 -0.81 -14.29
C ASN A 263 -12.44 0.50 -15.10
N ALA A 264 -11.28 1.15 -15.14
CA ALA A 264 -11.08 2.36 -15.94
C ALA A 264 -10.95 2.10 -17.47
N GLY A 265 -11.50 0.97 -17.92
CA GLY A 265 -11.62 0.53 -19.30
C GLY A 265 -12.63 1.32 -20.13
N SER A 266 -12.53 1.20 -21.47
CA SER A 266 -13.52 1.77 -22.41
C SER A 266 -14.95 1.23 -22.21
N ASP A 267 -15.11 0.13 -21.48
CA ASP A 267 -16.35 -0.53 -21.11
C ASP A 267 -16.84 -0.17 -19.71
N PHE A 268 -16.24 0.81 -19.03
CA PHE A 268 -16.63 1.29 -17.69
C PHE A 268 -18.14 1.54 -17.55
N GLY A 269 -18.78 2.10 -18.58
CA GLY A 269 -20.22 2.37 -18.58
C GLY A 269 -21.11 1.11 -18.56
N ARG A 270 -20.55 -0.08 -18.83
CA ARG A 270 -21.26 -1.37 -18.83
C ARG A 270 -20.88 -2.24 -17.63
N GLU A 271 -19.59 -2.31 -17.30
CA GLU A 271 -19.07 -3.09 -16.17
C GLU A 271 -18.06 -2.26 -15.36
N PRO A 272 -18.54 -1.38 -14.46
CA PRO A 272 -17.68 -0.44 -13.74
C PRO A 272 -16.81 -1.10 -12.67
N LEU A 273 -17.19 -2.30 -12.20
CA LEU A 273 -16.46 -3.04 -11.17
C LEU A 273 -15.94 -4.36 -11.74
N GLY A 274 -14.63 -4.44 -11.93
CA GLY A 274 -13.93 -5.68 -12.25
C GLY A 274 -13.63 -6.51 -10.99
N LYS A 275 -13.38 -7.81 -11.18
CA LYS A 275 -12.99 -8.74 -10.10
C LYS A 275 -11.70 -9.43 -10.46
N LEU A 276 -10.68 -9.23 -9.63
CA LEU A 276 -9.39 -9.89 -9.75
C LEU A 276 -9.32 -11.07 -8.79
N ASP A 277 -9.22 -12.28 -9.33
CA ASP A 277 -8.85 -13.46 -8.56
C ASP A 277 -7.31 -13.52 -8.46
N PRO A 278 -6.73 -13.37 -7.25
CA PRO A 278 -5.29 -13.35 -7.06
C PRO A 278 -4.64 -14.69 -7.43
N GLU A 279 -5.34 -15.83 -7.35
CA GLU A 279 -4.76 -17.14 -7.68
C GLU A 279 -4.38 -17.26 -9.15
N ARG A 280 -5.09 -16.54 -10.02
CA ARG A 280 -4.86 -16.48 -11.48
C ARG A 280 -3.68 -15.61 -11.90
N VAL A 281 -3.14 -14.77 -11.01
CA VAL A 281 -1.98 -13.93 -11.32
C VAL A 281 -0.73 -14.81 -11.40
N TYR A 282 -0.18 -15.00 -12.59
CA TYR A 282 1.00 -15.83 -12.82
C TYR A 282 2.30 -15.12 -12.44
N ALA A 283 2.44 -13.88 -12.91
CA ALA A 283 3.66 -13.10 -12.79
C ALA A 283 3.33 -11.60 -12.76
N VAL A 284 4.31 -10.81 -12.34
CA VAL A 284 4.26 -9.36 -12.36
C VAL A 284 5.43 -8.88 -13.21
N ASP A 285 5.13 -8.07 -14.21
CA ASP A 285 6.15 -7.47 -15.06
C ASP A 285 6.27 -5.97 -14.76
N TYR A 286 7.49 -5.45 -14.79
CA TYR A 286 7.77 -4.04 -14.89
C TYR A 286 7.47 -3.59 -16.32
N LEU A 287 6.37 -2.85 -16.51
CA LEU A 287 5.94 -2.37 -17.82
C LEU A 287 6.47 -0.95 -18.03
N LEU A 288 7.32 -0.80 -19.03
CA LEU A 288 8.02 0.45 -19.33
C LEU A 288 7.65 0.95 -20.72
N ALA A 289 7.07 2.15 -20.78
CA ALA A 289 6.98 2.91 -22.01
C ALA A 289 8.33 3.60 -22.26
N GLU A 290 8.99 3.27 -23.38
CA GLU A 290 10.32 3.78 -23.73
C GLU A 290 10.32 5.31 -23.88
N ALA A 291 11.45 5.96 -23.68
CA ALA A 291 11.58 7.40 -23.86
C ALA A 291 11.25 7.83 -25.30
N ASN A 292 10.65 9.01 -25.47
CA ASN A 292 10.51 9.65 -26.79
C ASN A 292 11.18 11.04 -26.83
N GLN A 293 11.05 11.75 -27.95
CA GLN A 293 11.66 13.07 -28.13
C GLN A 293 10.91 14.24 -27.45
N ASN A 294 9.72 14.01 -26.88
CA ASN A 294 8.97 15.06 -26.17
C ASN A 294 9.56 15.28 -24.77
N TRP A 295 9.73 16.55 -24.37
CA TRP A 295 10.38 16.95 -23.10
C TRP A 295 9.84 16.20 -21.88
N VAL A 296 8.52 16.04 -21.77
CA VAL A 296 7.82 15.41 -20.62
C VAL A 296 7.99 13.88 -20.57
N SER A 297 8.34 13.26 -21.70
CA SER A 297 8.37 11.80 -21.90
C SER A 297 9.80 11.26 -22.13
N ARG A 298 10.84 12.08 -21.93
CA ARG A 298 12.27 11.72 -22.14
C ARG A 298 12.79 10.64 -21.19
N TRP A 299 12.11 10.39 -20.08
CA TRP A 299 12.58 9.49 -19.02
C TRP A 299 11.83 8.15 -18.94
N GLY A 300 10.87 7.94 -19.84
CA GLY A 300 10.00 6.77 -19.81
C GLY A 300 8.76 6.97 -18.92
N HIS A 301 7.84 6.02 -18.94
CA HIS A 301 6.77 5.90 -17.94
C HIS A 301 6.71 4.44 -17.47
N SER A 302 6.66 4.23 -16.16
CA SER A 302 6.64 2.88 -15.59
C SER A 302 5.30 2.54 -14.96
N MET A 303 4.89 1.30 -15.15
CA MET A 303 3.69 0.69 -14.58
C MET A 303 4.04 -0.74 -14.15
N LEU A 304 3.12 -1.43 -13.48
CA LEU A 304 3.23 -2.88 -13.25
C LEU A 304 2.14 -3.61 -14.02
N ARG A 305 2.52 -4.60 -14.83
CA ARG A 305 1.56 -5.49 -15.50
C ARG A 305 1.36 -6.73 -14.65
N LEU A 306 0.11 -7.04 -14.35
CA LEU A 306 -0.32 -8.33 -13.84
C LEU A 306 -0.51 -9.28 -15.03
N VAL A 307 0.31 -10.33 -15.09
CA VAL A 307 0.13 -11.43 -16.05
C VAL A 307 -0.88 -12.41 -15.45
N ILE A 308 -2.04 -12.53 -16.06
CA ILE A 308 -3.23 -13.17 -15.49
C ILE A 308 -3.67 -14.27 -16.44
N CYS A 309 -3.74 -15.49 -15.94
CA CYS A 309 -4.24 -16.63 -16.70
C CYS A 309 -5.74 -16.46 -16.96
N LYS A 310 -6.23 -16.86 -18.14
CA LYS A 310 -7.68 -16.97 -18.37
C LYS A 310 -8.32 -18.00 -17.43
N PRO A 311 -9.63 -17.90 -17.14
CA PRO A 311 -10.33 -18.87 -16.29
C PRO A 311 -10.13 -20.31 -16.78
N GLY A 312 -9.84 -21.24 -15.86
CA GLY A 312 -9.61 -22.65 -16.16
C GLY A 312 -8.22 -22.98 -16.74
N ARG A 313 -7.36 -21.98 -17.04
CA ARG A 313 -5.97 -22.25 -17.43
C ARG A 313 -5.10 -22.46 -16.18
N PRO A 314 -4.31 -23.55 -16.11
CA PRO A 314 -3.29 -23.71 -15.08
C PRO A 314 -2.27 -22.58 -15.11
N ARG A 315 -1.87 -22.10 -13.93
CA ARG A 315 -0.89 -21.03 -13.80
C ARG A 315 0.47 -21.45 -14.35
N GLY A 316 0.98 -20.72 -15.35
CA GLY A 316 2.25 -21.01 -16.01
C GLY A 316 2.60 -20.03 -17.13
N PRO A 317 3.71 -20.26 -17.86
CA PRO A 317 4.20 -19.34 -18.89
C PRO A 317 3.17 -18.99 -19.96
N ASP A 318 2.30 -19.93 -20.32
CA ASP A 318 1.25 -19.74 -21.33
C ASP A 318 0.24 -18.65 -20.98
N CYS A 319 0.12 -18.28 -19.70
CA CYS A 319 -0.76 -17.17 -19.29
C CYS A 319 -0.35 -15.85 -19.95
N ARG A 320 0.91 -15.70 -20.38
CA ARG A 320 1.38 -14.52 -21.13
C ARG A 320 0.64 -14.29 -22.45
N LEU A 321 0.04 -15.33 -23.02
CA LEU A 321 -0.72 -15.25 -24.26
C LEU A 321 -2.17 -14.81 -24.04
N ASP A 322 -2.67 -14.80 -22.80
CA ASP A 322 -4.03 -14.37 -22.45
C ASP A 322 -4.08 -12.83 -22.26
N LEU A 323 -3.63 -12.07 -23.28
CA LEU A 323 -3.43 -10.61 -23.19
C LEU A 323 -4.69 -9.82 -22.79
N ASP A 324 -5.86 -10.34 -23.15
CA ASP A 324 -7.17 -9.78 -22.82
C ASP A 324 -7.52 -9.88 -21.33
N GLN A 325 -6.84 -10.75 -20.59
CA GLN A 325 -7.03 -10.94 -19.15
C GLN A 325 -6.11 -10.05 -18.31
N HIS A 326 -5.07 -9.49 -18.91
CA HIS A 326 -4.03 -8.77 -18.19
C HIS A 326 -4.48 -7.38 -17.75
N LEU A 327 -4.03 -7.01 -16.56
CA LEU A 327 -4.29 -5.71 -15.97
C LEU A 327 -2.97 -4.97 -15.77
N VAL A 328 -3.04 -3.65 -15.81
CA VAL A 328 -1.92 -2.74 -15.58
C VAL A 328 -2.25 -1.85 -14.39
N LEU A 329 -1.38 -1.91 -13.39
CA LEU A 329 -1.36 -1.01 -12.25
C LEU A 329 -0.58 0.24 -12.67
N SER A 330 -1.28 1.36 -12.79
CA SER A 330 -0.74 2.62 -13.31
C SER A 330 -1.04 3.75 -12.34
N TYR A 331 0.00 4.33 -11.74
CA TYR A 331 -0.13 5.58 -11.01
C TYR A 331 -0.22 6.74 -11.99
N ARG A 332 -1.35 7.46 -11.96
CA ARG A 332 -1.61 8.63 -12.80
C ARG A 332 -2.05 9.81 -11.93
N ALA A 333 -1.81 11.03 -12.42
CA ALA A 333 -2.42 12.22 -11.86
C ALA A 333 -3.94 12.17 -12.11
N PHE A 334 -4.75 12.25 -11.05
CA PHE A 334 -6.20 12.38 -11.16
C PHE A 334 -6.56 13.86 -11.29
N VAL A 335 -7.18 14.24 -12.41
CA VAL A 335 -7.54 15.63 -12.71
C VAL A 335 -9.07 15.71 -12.74
N GLY A 336 -9.66 16.54 -11.88
CA GLY A 336 -11.09 16.88 -11.92
C GLY A 336 -11.44 17.91 -13.00
N ASP A 337 -10.46 18.34 -13.79
CA ASP A 337 -10.55 19.32 -14.86
C ASP A 337 -9.86 18.83 -16.13
N VAL A 338 -10.33 19.30 -17.27
CA VAL A 338 -10.07 18.74 -18.62
C VAL A 338 -8.71 19.18 -19.19
N GLN A 339 -7.79 19.76 -18.40
CA GLN A 339 -6.49 20.21 -18.93
C GLN A 339 -5.31 19.84 -18.02
N LEU A 340 -4.34 19.14 -18.62
CA LEU A 340 -3.03 18.87 -18.02
C LEU A 340 -2.15 20.12 -18.15
N SER A 341 -1.85 20.76 -17.03
CA SER A 341 -0.79 21.78 -16.95
C SER A 341 0.51 21.14 -16.46
N SER A 342 1.55 21.18 -17.28
CA SER A 342 2.89 20.70 -16.91
C SER A 342 3.46 21.43 -15.68
N TRP A 343 3.05 22.68 -15.44
CA TRP A 343 3.44 23.48 -14.27
C TRP A 343 2.73 23.03 -12.98
N ASP A 344 1.48 22.60 -13.07
CA ASP A 344 0.71 22.14 -11.91
C ASP A 344 1.14 20.73 -11.48
N GLY A 345 1.55 19.89 -12.44
CA GLY A 345 2.24 18.63 -12.16
C GLY A 345 3.61 18.83 -11.48
N LEU A 346 4.34 19.91 -11.81
CA LEU A 346 5.60 20.28 -11.15
C LEU A 346 5.41 20.75 -9.69
N MET A 347 4.27 21.38 -9.38
CA MET A 347 3.95 21.93 -8.05
C MET A 347 3.15 20.98 -7.14
N GLY A 348 2.69 19.83 -7.64
CA GLY A 348 2.02 18.82 -6.81
C GLY A 348 0.50 18.88 -6.73
N ALA A 349 -0.14 19.59 -7.65
CA ALA A 349 -1.53 20.00 -7.49
C ALA A 349 -2.58 18.92 -7.83
N TYR A 350 -2.16 17.71 -8.22
CA TYR A 350 -3.08 16.62 -8.59
C TYR A 350 -2.90 15.43 -7.67
N PRO A 351 -3.96 14.77 -7.19
CA PRO A 351 -3.78 13.55 -6.42
C PRO A 351 -3.24 12.40 -7.28
N SER A 352 -2.27 11.65 -6.75
CA SER A 352 -1.78 10.39 -7.32
C SER A 352 -2.74 9.30 -6.93
N ARG A 353 -3.31 8.59 -7.91
CA ARG A 353 -4.16 7.43 -7.64
C ARG A 353 -3.65 6.23 -8.42
N LEU A 354 -3.82 5.05 -7.83
CA LEU A 354 -3.53 3.79 -8.49
C LEU A 354 -4.71 3.39 -9.35
N PHE A 355 -4.54 3.41 -10.67
CA PHE A 355 -5.54 2.92 -11.62
C PHE A 355 -5.26 1.46 -11.99
N VAL A 356 -6.34 0.71 -12.20
CA VAL A 356 -6.30 -0.64 -12.75
C VAL A 356 -6.90 -0.60 -14.15
N LEU A 357 -6.06 -0.82 -15.15
CA LEU A 357 -6.41 -0.67 -16.57
C LEU A 357 -6.26 -1.97 -17.34
N PRO A 358 -7.12 -2.28 -18.31
CA PRO A 358 -6.87 -3.37 -19.25
C PRO A 358 -5.57 -3.16 -20.03
N LEU A 359 -4.76 -4.21 -20.18
CA LEU A 359 -3.49 -4.12 -20.91
C LEU A 359 -3.68 -3.63 -22.36
N ALA A 360 -4.75 -4.06 -23.03
CA ALA A 360 -5.03 -3.66 -24.41
C ALA A 360 -5.19 -2.13 -24.55
N GLN A 361 -5.81 -1.47 -23.58
CA GLN A 361 -5.95 -0.02 -23.56
C GLN A 361 -4.59 0.67 -23.42
N VAL A 362 -3.74 0.17 -22.52
CA VAL A 362 -2.39 0.71 -22.30
C VAL A 362 -1.51 0.51 -23.54
N ILE A 363 -1.60 -0.65 -24.21
CA ILE A 363 -0.92 -0.90 -25.47
C ILE A 363 -1.35 0.12 -26.52
N ASP A 364 -2.65 0.33 -26.70
CA ASP A 364 -3.16 1.27 -27.70
C ASP A 364 -2.75 2.72 -27.40
N GLU A 365 -2.86 3.15 -26.14
CA GLU A 365 -2.45 4.47 -25.67
C GLU A 365 -0.98 4.74 -26.00
N TYR A 366 -0.06 3.86 -25.59
CA TYR A 366 1.36 4.10 -25.83
C TYR A 366 1.79 3.84 -27.27
N THR A 367 1.37 2.72 -27.88
CA THR A 367 1.90 2.32 -29.19
C THR A 367 1.24 3.06 -30.36
N LYS A 368 -0.05 3.42 -30.25
CA LYS A 368 -0.80 4.06 -31.34
C LYS A 368 -1.00 5.56 -31.13
N THR A 369 -1.09 6.05 -29.90
CA THR A 369 -1.36 7.47 -29.62
C THR A 369 -0.07 8.23 -29.27
N GLU A 370 0.69 7.75 -28.28
CA GLU A 370 1.98 8.38 -27.92
C GLU A 370 3.14 7.99 -28.85
N LEU A 371 2.93 6.97 -29.69
CA LEU A 371 3.91 6.42 -30.63
C LEU A 371 5.19 5.89 -29.96
N ARG A 372 5.03 5.24 -28.82
CA ARG A 372 6.10 4.66 -27.99
C ARG A 372 5.97 3.14 -27.92
N SER A 373 7.11 2.46 -27.95
CA SER A 373 7.14 1.03 -27.68
C SER A 373 6.99 0.78 -26.17
N LEU A 374 6.47 -0.39 -25.84
CA LEU A 374 6.38 -0.89 -24.47
C LEU A 374 7.29 -2.11 -24.30
N ALA A 375 8.05 -2.13 -23.22
CA ALA A 375 8.79 -3.30 -22.75
C ALA A 375 8.14 -3.84 -21.47
N SER A 376 7.87 -5.15 -21.41
CA SER A 376 7.25 -5.85 -20.28
C SER A 376 8.29 -6.80 -19.70
N VAL A 377 8.97 -6.38 -18.63
CA VAL A 377 10.11 -7.11 -18.07
C VAL A 377 9.69 -7.88 -16.81
N PRO A 378 9.82 -9.21 -16.76
CA PRO A 378 9.45 -10.00 -15.57
C PRO A 378 10.21 -9.55 -14.32
N ILE A 379 9.46 -9.38 -13.21
CA ILE A 379 10.03 -9.18 -11.89
C ILE A 379 10.09 -10.54 -11.19
N THR A 380 11.26 -10.89 -10.65
CA THR A 380 11.49 -12.16 -9.94
C THR A 380 10.88 -12.08 -8.54
N LEU A 381 9.62 -12.49 -8.43
CA LEU A 381 8.87 -12.56 -7.19
C LEU A 381 8.44 -14.01 -6.89
N SER A 382 8.51 -14.38 -5.61
CA SER A 382 7.91 -15.60 -5.10
C SER A 382 6.38 -15.49 -5.07
N ARG A 383 5.70 -16.63 -4.90
CA ARG A 383 4.25 -16.65 -4.89
C ARG A 383 3.63 -15.79 -3.76
N PRO A 384 4.13 -15.85 -2.50
CA PRO A 384 3.63 -14.97 -1.44
C PRO A 384 3.85 -13.48 -1.74
N GLU A 385 4.96 -13.13 -2.41
CA GLU A 385 5.24 -11.74 -2.79
C GLU A 385 4.28 -11.22 -3.86
N ILE A 386 3.91 -12.06 -4.84
CA ILE A 386 2.89 -11.73 -5.83
C ILE A 386 1.53 -11.52 -5.15
N GLU A 387 1.15 -12.41 -4.24
CA GLU A 387 -0.12 -12.31 -3.49
C GLU A 387 -0.18 -11.05 -2.64
N GLY A 388 0.88 -10.78 -1.87
CA GLY A 388 0.99 -9.57 -1.05
C GLY A 388 0.95 -8.31 -1.89
N LEU A 389 1.62 -8.29 -3.06
CA LEU A 389 1.59 -7.15 -3.97
C LEU A 389 0.19 -6.91 -4.55
N VAL A 390 -0.49 -7.95 -5.00
CA VAL A 390 -1.84 -7.85 -5.56
C VAL A 390 -2.84 -7.40 -4.50
N GLN A 391 -2.75 -7.97 -3.30
CA GLN A 391 -3.59 -7.58 -2.17
C GLN A 391 -3.37 -6.11 -1.80
N HIS A 392 -2.12 -5.69 -1.65
CA HIS A 392 -1.80 -4.32 -1.27
C HIS A 392 -2.15 -3.32 -2.39
N ALA A 393 -1.99 -3.70 -3.66
CA ALA A 393 -2.45 -2.88 -4.78
C ALA A 393 -3.98 -2.66 -4.74
N ALA A 394 -4.75 -3.69 -4.39
CA ALA A 394 -6.20 -3.56 -4.21
C ALA A 394 -6.55 -2.63 -3.03
N GLU A 395 -5.85 -2.75 -1.89
CA GLU A 395 -6.04 -1.84 -0.75
C GLU A 395 -5.77 -0.39 -1.16
N MET A 396 -4.64 -0.13 -1.82
CA MET A 396 -4.22 1.20 -2.26
C MET A 396 -5.17 1.79 -3.30
N HIS A 397 -5.68 0.98 -4.23
CA HIS A 397 -6.64 1.42 -5.25
C HIS A 397 -7.90 2.04 -4.64
N TRP A 398 -8.38 1.52 -3.51
CA TRP A 398 -9.59 2.03 -2.85
C TRP A 398 -9.34 3.06 -1.75
N SER A 399 -8.15 3.05 -1.13
CA SER A 399 -7.90 3.79 0.11
C SER A 399 -7.03 5.02 -0.08
N TYR A 400 -6.25 5.07 -1.16
CA TYR A 400 -5.23 6.09 -1.36
C TYR A 400 -5.75 7.29 -2.16
N ASP A 401 -5.60 8.48 -1.57
CA ASP A 401 -5.75 9.77 -2.24
C ASP A 401 -4.57 10.67 -1.85
N GLY A 402 -3.37 10.36 -2.38
CA GLY A 402 -2.15 11.12 -2.07
C GLY A 402 -1.88 12.24 -3.07
N ASN A 403 -0.89 13.11 -2.82
CA ASN A 403 -0.52 14.22 -3.73
C ASN A 403 0.56 13.78 -4.76
N TYR A 404 0.27 13.85 -6.06
CA TYR A 404 1.18 13.54 -7.18
C TYR A 404 2.10 14.71 -7.49
N TYR A 405 3.42 14.47 -7.55
CA TYR A 405 4.42 15.47 -7.94
C TYR A 405 5.30 14.92 -9.07
N PHE A 406 5.40 15.65 -10.19
CA PHE A 406 6.12 15.23 -11.39
C PHE A 406 7.63 14.97 -11.16
N LEU A 407 8.26 15.64 -10.19
CA LEU A 407 9.71 15.53 -9.90
C LEU A 407 10.06 14.71 -8.65
N SER A 408 9.08 14.29 -7.84
CA SER A 408 9.32 13.53 -6.60
C SER A 408 8.42 12.29 -6.51
N ASN A 409 7.12 12.44 -6.26
CA ASN A 409 6.15 11.34 -6.23
C ASN A 409 5.59 11.05 -7.62
N ASN A 410 6.45 10.48 -8.49
CA ASN A 410 6.10 10.09 -9.85
C ASN A 410 5.84 8.58 -9.97
N CYS A 411 5.48 8.13 -11.17
CA CYS A 411 5.16 6.72 -11.44
C CYS A 411 6.23 5.70 -11.00
N ALA A 412 7.54 6.02 -11.10
CA ALA A 412 8.60 5.11 -10.68
C ALA A 412 8.69 5.03 -9.15
N VAL A 413 8.54 6.17 -8.48
CA VAL A 413 8.52 6.26 -7.02
C VAL A 413 7.34 5.50 -6.42
N GLU A 414 6.14 5.73 -6.95
CA GLU A 414 4.94 5.06 -6.47
C GLU A 414 4.96 3.55 -6.74
N ASN A 415 5.44 3.11 -7.91
CA ASN A 415 5.65 1.68 -8.17
C ASN A 415 6.65 1.06 -7.20
N LEU A 416 7.74 1.76 -6.87
CA LEU A 416 8.72 1.23 -5.92
C LEU A 416 8.16 1.16 -4.50
N LYS A 417 7.38 2.16 -4.05
CA LYS A 417 6.66 2.10 -2.77
C LYS A 417 5.70 0.91 -2.74
N LEU A 418 4.89 0.75 -3.79
CA LEU A 418 3.97 -0.38 -3.92
C LEU A 418 4.70 -1.73 -3.89
N LEU A 419 5.81 -1.87 -4.62
CA LEU A 419 6.64 -3.09 -4.59
C LEU A 419 7.22 -3.36 -3.21
N ARG A 420 7.75 -2.34 -2.50
CA ARG A 420 8.27 -2.50 -1.13
C ARG A 420 7.20 -2.95 -0.15
N SER A 421 6.09 -2.23 -0.09
CA SER A 421 5.02 -2.48 0.87
C SER A 421 4.21 -3.73 0.54
N GLY A 422 4.03 -4.04 -0.74
CA GLY A 422 3.30 -5.22 -1.19
C GLY A 422 4.08 -6.52 -1.05
N THR A 423 5.38 -6.53 -1.39
CA THR A 423 6.18 -7.76 -1.38
C THR A 423 6.94 -8.00 -0.08
N HIS A 424 7.25 -6.93 0.67
CA HIS A 424 8.18 -6.98 1.81
C HIS A 424 9.55 -7.59 1.45
N ASN A 425 9.99 -7.49 0.19
CA ASN A 425 11.27 -8.05 -0.22
C ASN A 425 12.44 -7.20 0.31
N PRO A 426 13.39 -7.77 1.08
CA PRO A 426 14.51 -7.02 1.65
C PRO A 426 15.43 -6.41 0.59
N LYS A 427 15.47 -6.98 -0.63
CA LYS A 427 16.27 -6.44 -1.74
C LYS A 427 15.70 -5.12 -2.28
N LEU A 428 14.44 -4.77 -1.97
CA LEU A 428 13.79 -3.53 -2.41
C LEU A 428 13.95 -2.37 -1.41
N VAL A 429 14.21 -2.66 -0.12
CA VAL A 429 14.28 -1.66 0.96
C VAL A 429 15.30 -0.56 0.63
N GLY A 430 16.44 -0.94 0.06
CA GLY A 430 17.51 -0.01 -0.28
C GLY A 430 17.37 0.81 -1.54
N LEU A 431 16.38 0.51 -2.38
CA LEU A 431 16.34 1.06 -3.73
C LEU A 431 15.96 2.54 -3.73
N ASP A 432 16.78 3.36 -4.36
CA ASP A 432 16.49 4.79 -4.48
C ASP A 432 16.64 5.17 -5.94
N SER A 433 15.55 5.06 -6.69
CA SER A 433 15.47 5.49 -8.09
C SER A 433 14.15 6.17 -8.36
N ILE A 434 14.24 7.42 -8.81
CA ILE A 434 13.09 8.26 -9.18
C ILE A 434 12.82 8.24 -10.69
N LEU A 435 13.67 7.58 -11.48
CA LEU A 435 13.54 7.49 -12.94
C LEU A 435 13.05 6.09 -13.34
N PRO A 436 12.06 5.97 -14.24
CA PRO A 436 11.58 4.68 -14.73
C PRO A 436 12.69 3.74 -15.23
N ASN A 437 13.48 4.18 -16.21
CA ASN A 437 14.59 3.37 -16.75
C ASN A 437 15.63 3.05 -15.67
N GLY A 438 15.95 4.03 -14.81
CA GLY A 438 16.91 3.83 -13.73
C GLY A 438 16.43 2.80 -12.71
N LEU A 439 15.13 2.76 -12.41
CA LEU A 439 14.55 1.77 -11.51
C LEU A 439 14.66 0.37 -12.12
N LEU A 440 14.38 0.21 -13.41
CA LEU A 440 14.55 -1.08 -14.11
C LEU A 440 16.01 -1.57 -14.07
N GLU A 441 16.98 -0.71 -14.37
CA GLU A 441 18.41 -1.06 -14.30
C GLU A 441 18.85 -1.48 -12.90
N VAL A 442 18.32 -0.80 -11.88
CA VAL A 442 18.62 -1.13 -10.48
C VAL A 442 17.95 -2.45 -10.06
N LEU A 443 16.72 -2.73 -10.51
CA LEU A 443 16.05 -4.02 -10.30
C LEU A 443 16.86 -5.15 -10.95
N LYS A 444 17.29 -4.96 -12.20
CA LYS A 444 18.17 -5.90 -12.92
C LYS A 444 19.48 -6.14 -12.17
N GLY A 445 20.14 -5.07 -11.72
CA GLY A 445 21.40 -5.14 -10.98
C GLY A 445 21.29 -5.91 -9.66
N ARG A 446 20.10 -5.99 -9.05
CA ARG A 446 19.81 -6.81 -7.86
C ARG A 446 19.27 -8.21 -8.17
N GLY A 447 19.21 -8.59 -9.45
CA GLY A 447 18.65 -9.87 -9.91
C GLY A 447 17.14 -9.98 -9.68
N LEU A 448 16.44 -8.84 -9.62
CA LEU A 448 14.99 -8.75 -9.43
C LEU A 448 14.23 -8.57 -10.75
N ALA A 449 14.90 -8.26 -11.85
CA ALA A 449 14.28 -8.13 -13.17
C ALA A 449 15.08 -8.91 -14.22
N ASP A 450 14.38 -9.63 -15.09
CA ASP A 450 14.98 -10.40 -16.18
C ASP A 450 14.83 -9.69 -17.52
N THR A 451 15.82 -8.87 -17.88
CA THR A 451 15.81 -8.14 -19.16
C THR A 451 16.21 -9.02 -20.36
N SER A 452 16.70 -10.25 -20.15
CA SER A 452 17.16 -11.11 -21.25
C SER A 452 16.02 -11.54 -22.18
N VAL A 453 14.78 -11.48 -21.69
CA VAL A 453 13.57 -11.71 -22.50
C VAL A 453 13.39 -10.73 -23.66
N LEU A 454 14.15 -9.63 -23.68
CA LEU A 454 14.13 -8.61 -24.72
C LEU A 454 15.28 -8.75 -25.74
N ASP A 455 16.21 -9.68 -25.54
CA ASP A 455 17.42 -9.82 -26.37
C ASP A 455 17.10 -10.23 -27.82
N ASP A 456 16.05 -11.05 -28.03
CA ASP A 456 15.48 -11.32 -29.36
C ASP A 456 14.17 -10.52 -29.54
N PRO A 457 14.17 -9.44 -30.34
CA PRO A 457 12.99 -8.60 -30.53
C PRO A 457 11.79 -9.34 -31.13
N LYS A 458 12.02 -10.35 -31.99
CA LYS A 458 10.93 -11.10 -32.64
C LYS A 458 10.26 -12.02 -31.63
N GLU A 459 11.06 -12.70 -30.82
CA GLU A 459 10.55 -13.57 -29.76
C GLU A 459 9.88 -12.75 -28.65
N ALA A 460 10.47 -11.61 -28.28
CA ALA A 460 9.89 -10.68 -27.32
C ALA A 460 8.51 -10.18 -27.78
N LEU A 461 8.36 -9.84 -29.07
CA LEU A 461 7.06 -9.47 -29.64
C LEU A 461 6.07 -10.65 -29.60
N ARG A 462 6.52 -11.85 -29.99
CA ARG A 462 5.68 -13.06 -30.05
C ARG A 462 5.14 -13.47 -28.68
N LEU A 463 5.95 -13.35 -27.63
CA LEU A 463 5.61 -13.74 -26.25
C LEU A 463 5.00 -12.60 -25.42
N GLY A 464 4.84 -11.41 -26.01
CA GLY A 464 4.27 -10.25 -25.33
C GLY A 464 5.20 -9.63 -24.29
N TYR A 465 6.51 -9.76 -24.43
CA TYR A 465 7.52 -8.99 -23.69
C TYR A 465 7.79 -7.63 -24.31
N ARG A 466 7.42 -7.43 -25.58
CA ARG A 466 7.56 -6.17 -26.30
C ARG A 466 6.30 -5.85 -27.10
N PHE A 467 5.91 -4.59 -27.13
CA PHE A 467 4.86 -4.08 -28.01
C PHE A 467 5.41 -2.90 -28.81
N ASP A 468 5.52 -3.06 -30.12
CA ASP A 468 6.13 -2.06 -30.98
C ASP A 468 5.22 -0.86 -31.23
N SER A 469 5.83 0.33 -31.26
CA SER A 469 5.18 1.56 -31.71
C SER A 469 4.64 1.44 -33.14
N TYR A 470 3.48 2.06 -33.40
CA TYR A 470 2.92 2.20 -34.74
C TYR A 470 3.60 3.32 -35.55
N ARG A 471 4.56 4.04 -34.95
CA ARG A 471 5.28 5.15 -35.60
C ARG A 471 5.77 4.82 -37.00
N ASP A 472 6.49 3.71 -37.16
CA ASP A 472 7.08 3.35 -38.46
C ASP A 472 6.00 2.99 -39.49
N ARG A 473 4.89 2.39 -39.02
CA ARG A 473 3.73 2.09 -39.87
C ARG A 473 3.05 3.38 -40.32
N TYR A 474 2.86 4.34 -39.42
CA TYR A 474 2.29 5.64 -39.74
C TYR A 474 3.23 6.47 -40.62
N GLN A 475 4.54 6.45 -40.36
CA GLN A 475 5.53 7.09 -41.21
C GLN A 475 5.49 6.49 -42.62
N ALA A 476 5.39 5.17 -42.76
CA ALA A 476 5.27 4.54 -44.08
C ALA A 476 4.01 5.01 -44.83
N MET A 477 2.89 5.22 -44.14
CA MET A 477 1.68 5.81 -44.74
C MET A 477 1.89 7.29 -45.09
N PHE A 478 2.56 8.05 -44.24
CA PHE A 478 2.90 9.45 -44.50
C PHE A 478 3.83 9.61 -45.72
N GLU A 479 4.79 8.71 -45.92
CA GLU A 479 5.65 8.70 -47.11
C GLU A 479 4.86 8.44 -48.41
N VAL A 480 3.72 7.74 -48.36
CA VAL A 480 2.81 7.60 -49.52
C VAL A 480 2.20 8.96 -49.87
N LEU A 481 1.70 9.69 -48.85
CA LEU A 481 1.14 11.03 -49.03
C LEU A 481 2.19 11.97 -49.62
N LYS A 482 3.40 12.02 -49.05
CA LYS A 482 4.48 12.92 -49.47
C LYS A 482 4.96 12.67 -50.90
N LYS A 483 4.89 11.43 -51.39
CA LYS A 483 5.24 11.08 -52.78
C LYS A 483 4.23 11.58 -53.80
N GLN A 484 2.97 11.70 -53.42
CA GLN A 484 1.88 12.04 -54.34
C GLN A 484 1.36 13.47 -54.18
N LEU A 485 1.54 14.07 -53.01
CA LEU A 485 1.00 15.37 -52.66
C LEU A 485 2.13 16.33 -52.26
N PRO A 486 2.04 17.63 -52.62
CA PRO A 486 3.04 18.64 -52.31
C PRO A 486 2.95 19.09 -50.83
N ILE A 487 3.11 18.15 -49.90
CA ILE A 487 3.05 18.36 -48.45
C ILE A 487 4.43 18.80 -47.94
N ARG A 488 4.45 19.79 -47.04
CA ARG A 488 5.70 20.38 -46.52
C ARG A 488 6.31 19.62 -45.33
N GLN A 489 5.47 18.90 -44.61
CA GLN A 489 5.86 18.14 -43.42
C GLN A 489 6.87 17.05 -43.76
N THR A 490 7.76 16.74 -42.82
CA THR A 490 8.84 15.76 -43.06
C THR A 490 8.64 14.48 -42.29
N THR A 491 7.93 14.54 -41.16
CA THR A 491 7.61 13.41 -40.30
C THR A 491 6.10 13.26 -40.13
N VAL A 492 5.66 12.07 -39.75
CA VAL A 492 4.26 11.83 -39.42
C VAL A 492 3.83 12.62 -38.18
N GLU A 493 4.74 12.90 -37.25
CA GLU A 493 4.50 13.77 -36.12
C GLU A 493 4.20 15.21 -36.53
N ASP A 494 4.94 15.76 -37.50
CA ASP A 494 4.69 17.11 -38.04
C ASP A 494 3.29 17.17 -38.67
N TRP A 495 2.93 16.13 -39.43
CA TRP A 495 1.62 16.00 -40.06
C TRP A 495 0.48 15.95 -39.02
N MET A 496 0.62 15.10 -38.01
CA MET A 496 -0.42 14.97 -36.98
C MET A 496 -0.57 16.22 -36.11
N SER A 497 0.46 17.06 -36.04
CA SER A 497 0.45 18.31 -35.28
C SER A 497 -0.26 19.46 -35.99
N LEU A 498 -0.57 19.30 -37.29
CA LEU A 498 -1.37 20.29 -38.03
C LEU A 498 -2.79 20.41 -37.46
N PRO A 499 -3.45 21.57 -37.62
CA PRO A 499 -4.90 21.66 -37.44
C PRO A 499 -5.65 20.76 -38.43
N ALA A 500 -6.80 20.22 -38.01
CA ALA A 500 -7.62 19.33 -38.85
C ALA A 500 -8.01 19.97 -40.20
N HIS A 501 -8.28 21.28 -40.22
CA HIS A 501 -8.62 21.99 -41.46
C HIS A 501 -7.45 22.01 -42.48
N GLU A 502 -6.21 22.13 -42.01
CA GLU A 502 -5.02 22.09 -42.89
C GLU A 502 -4.75 20.69 -43.46
N ARG A 503 -5.15 19.63 -42.74
CA ARG A 503 -5.09 18.26 -43.27
C ARG A 503 -6.24 17.96 -44.23
N SER A 504 -7.43 18.49 -43.96
CA SER A 504 -8.66 18.20 -44.73
C SER A 504 -8.56 18.56 -46.21
N GLN A 505 -7.84 19.63 -46.56
CA GLN A 505 -7.69 20.10 -47.95
C GLN A 505 -7.04 19.09 -48.90
N TRP A 506 -6.39 18.06 -48.36
CA TRP A 506 -5.68 17.05 -49.13
C TRP A 506 -6.57 15.88 -49.57
N PHE A 507 -7.74 15.70 -48.95
CA PHE A 507 -8.68 14.64 -49.33
C PHE A 507 -9.19 14.82 -50.76
N ASP A 508 -9.54 16.03 -51.16
CA ASP A 508 -10.05 16.33 -52.51
C ASP A 508 -8.99 16.13 -53.62
N LYS A 509 -7.71 16.08 -53.24
CA LYS A 509 -6.56 15.97 -54.16
C LYS A 509 -5.94 14.58 -54.19
N ALA A 510 -6.41 13.66 -53.36
CA ALA A 510 -5.81 12.35 -53.16
C ALA A 510 -6.42 11.29 -54.10
N ASP A 511 -5.57 10.41 -54.64
CA ASP A 511 -6.05 9.19 -55.29
C ASP A 511 -6.61 8.19 -54.24
N LEU A 512 -7.10 7.03 -54.69
CA LEU A 512 -7.67 6.02 -53.78
C LEU A 512 -6.67 5.55 -52.71
N ARG A 513 -5.40 5.35 -53.09
CA ARG A 513 -4.36 4.84 -52.20
C ARG A 513 -3.97 5.90 -51.16
N THR A 514 -3.81 7.13 -51.60
CA THR A 514 -3.48 8.27 -50.74
C THR A 514 -4.66 8.64 -49.85
N SER A 515 -5.89 8.53 -50.33
CA SER A 515 -7.10 8.69 -49.52
C SER A 515 -7.14 7.70 -48.36
N ALA A 516 -6.84 6.42 -48.62
CA ALA A 516 -6.77 5.40 -47.57
C ALA A 516 -5.68 5.70 -46.53
N ALA A 517 -4.52 6.17 -46.99
CA ALA A 517 -3.42 6.56 -46.10
C ALA A 517 -3.77 7.82 -45.28
N ILE A 518 -4.43 8.82 -45.88
CA ILE A 518 -4.91 10.02 -45.16
C ILE A 518 -5.92 9.61 -44.09
N LEU A 519 -6.89 8.74 -44.39
CA LEU A 519 -7.89 8.27 -43.42
C LEU A 519 -7.24 7.60 -42.20
N LEU A 520 -6.24 6.75 -42.41
CA LEU A 520 -5.51 6.10 -41.32
C LEU A 520 -4.76 7.11 -40.45
N LEU A 521 -4.09 8.08 -41.09
CA LEU A 521 -3.39 9.15 -40.38
C LEU A 521 -4.33 10.11 -39.67
N GLU A 522 -5.52 10.37 -40.21
CA GLU A 522 -6.54 11.20 -39.56
C GLU A 522 -7.09 10.51 -38.30
N GLN A 523 -7.29 9.19 -38.33
CA GLN A 523 -7.63 8.44 -37.11
C GLN A 523 -6.52 8.54 -36.05
N ALA A 524 -5.25 8.48 -36.45
CA ALA A 524 -4.13 8.67 -35.53
C ALA A 524 -4.10 10.10 -34.96
N SER A 525 -4.30 11.11 -35.81
CA SER A 525 -4.42 12.51 -35.41
C SER A 525 -5.57 12.76 -34.43
N LEU A 526 -6.75 12.21 -34.69
CA LEU A 526 -7.91 12.34 -33.81
C LEU A 526 -7.64 11.75 -32.42
N ARG A 527 -7.06 10.53 -32.35
CA ARG A 527 -6.68 9.90 -31.08
C ARG A 527 -5.69 10.74 -30.29
N ARG A 528 -4.70 11.33 -30.98
CA ARG A 528 -3.72 12.23 -30.34
C ARG A 528 -4.37 13.51 -29.82
N GLN A 529 -5.33 14.07 -30.56
CA GLN A 529 -6.06 15.26 -30.13
C GLN A 529 -6.95 14.99 -28.91
N LEU A 530 -7.59 13.81 -28.84
CA LEU A 530 -8.38 13.37 -27.67
C LEU A 530 -7.55 13.15 -26.40
N LEU A 531 -6.22 13.04 -26.50
CA LEU A 531 -5.32 12.95 -25.34
C LEU A 531 -4.84 14.32 -24.86
N LEU A 532 -4.86 15.33 -25.74
CA LEU A 532 -4.48 16.71 -25.44
C LEU A 532 -5.67 17.56 -24.96
N ALA A 533 -6.87 17.18 -25.37
CA ALA A 533 -8.15 17.67 -24.86
C ALA A 533 -8.53 16.93 -23.60
#